data_AF-A0A2Z5WYC5-F1
#
_entry.id   AF-A0A2Z5WYC5-F1
#
_cell.length_a   1.000
_cell.length_b   1.000
_cell.length_c   1.000
_cell.angle_alpha   90.00
_cell.angle_beta   90.00
_cell.angle_gamma   90.00
#
_symmetry.space_group_name_H-M   'P 1'
#
loop_
_entity.id
_entity.type
_entity.pdbx_description
1 polymer ?
#
loop_
_entity_poly.entity_id
_entity_poly.type
_entity_poly.pdbx_seq_one_letter_code
_entity_poly.pdbx_strand_id
1 'polypeptide(L)' 'MTQDNLQRVRTLRRQIIAETSHGFADWNLVQKLLDELMENHHQYKQFALKENLSLYK' A
#
# COMPACT_ATOMS: atom_id res chain seq x y z
N MET A 1 9.96 -10.70 -1.03
CA MET A 1 9.99 -9.21 -1.01
C MET A 1 9.08 -8.58 -2.08
N THR A 2 9.33 -8.77 -3.37
CA THR A 2 8.58 -8.05 -4.42
C THR A 2 7.11 -8.42 -4.52
N GLN A 3 6.82 -9.73 -4.50
CA GLN A 3 5.46 -10.26 -4.55
C GLN A 3 4.72 -9.98 -3.24
N ASP A 4 5.41 -10.12 -2.10
CA ASP A 4 4.87 -9.86 -0.77
C ASP A 4 4.48 -8.39 -0.59
N ASN A 5 5.33 -7.45 -1.00
CA ASN A 5 5.04 -6.02 -0.90
C ASN A 5 3.89 -5.60 -1.81
N LEU A 6 3.82 -6.14 -3.04
CA LEU A 6 2.72 -5.87 -3.96
C LEU A 6 1.40 -6.44 -3.42
N GLN A 7 1.42 -7.64 -2.84
CA GLN A 7 0.27 -8.25 -2.20
C GLN A 7 -0.15 -7.45 -0.96
N ARG A 8 0.82 -6.96 -0.16
CA ARG A 8 0.56 -6.11 1.01
C ARG A 8 -0.10 -4.79 0.63
N VAL A 9 0.41 -4.10 -0.40
CA VAL A 9 -0.19 -2.88 -0.97
C VAL A 9 -1.64 -3.12 -1.40
N ARG A 10 -1.92 -4.25 -2.08
CA ARG A 10 -3.29 -4.61 -2.49
C ARG A 10 -4.21 -4.87 -1.29
N THR A 11 -3.71 -5.53 -0.25
CA THR A 11 -4.46 -5.80 0.98
C THR A 11 -4.78 -4.52 1.74
N LEU A 12 -3.79 -3.65 1.94
CA LEU A 12 -3.95 -2.37 2.62
C LEU A 12 -4.98 -1.48 1.91
N ARG A 13 -4.94 -1.43 0.57
CA ARG A 13 -5.95 -0.71 -0.23
C ARG A 13 -7.37 -1.23 0.01
N ARG A 14 -7.56 -2.54 0.10
CA ARG A 14 -8.88 -3.14 0.39
C ARG A 14 -9.35 -2.82 1.80
N GLN A 15 -8.46 -2.86 2.78
CA GLN A 15 -8.76 -2.50 4.17
C GLN A 15 -9.17 -1.04 4.30
N ILE A 16 -8.45 -0.11 3.66
CA ILE A 16 -8.80 1.31 3.65
C ILE A 16 -10.20 1.53 3.03
N ILE A 17 -10.48 0.89 1.90
CA ILE A 17 -11.80 0.98 1.26
C ILE A 17 -12.89 0.42 2.19
N ALA A 18 -12.64 -0.72 2.83
CA ALA A 18 -13.60 -1.31 3.78
C ALA A 18 -13.87 -0.36 4.95
N GLU A 19 -12.83 0.18 5.59
CA GLU A 19 -12.96 1.10 6.72
C GLU A 19 -13.67 2.42 6.33
N THR A 20 -13.37 2.96 5.15
CA THR A 20 -13.98 4.23 4.67
C THR A 20 -15.37 4.08 4.07
N SER A 21 -15.80 2.85 3.72
CA SER A 21 -17.13 2.58 3.18
C SER A 21 -18.22 2.48 4.24
N HIS A 22 -17.86 2.39 5.53
CA HIS A 22 -18.82 2.35 6.62
C HIS A 22 -19.12 3.78 7.13
N GLY A 23 -20.36 4.04 7.54
CA GLY A 23 -20.82 5.37 7.99
C GLY A 23 -20.12 5.92 9.25
N PHE A 24 -19.29 5.10 9.91
CA PHE A 24 -18.41 5.49 11.01
C PHE A 24 -17.01 4.91 10.76
N ALA A 25 -16.22 5.60 9.93
CA ALA A 25 -14.83 5.23 9.69
C ALA A 25 -13.96 5.61 10.89
N ASP A 26 -13.12 4.68 11.37
CA ASP A 26 -12.05 5.01 12.29
C ASP A 26 -10.90 5.68 11.52
N TRP A 27 -10.89 7.01 11.52
CA TRP A 27 -9.89 7.80 10.80
C TRP A 27 -8.46 7.59 11.33
N ASN A 28 -8.28 7.22 12.60
CA ASN A 28 -6.95 6.90 13.13
C ASN A 28 -6.44 5.58 12.54
N LEU A 29 -7.33 4.59 12.40
CA LEU A 29 -7.01 3.33 11.72
C LEU A 29 -6.72 3.56 10.23
N VAL A 30 -7.57 4.34 9.55
CA VAL A 30 -7.36 4.68 8.13
C VAL A 30 -6.02 5.37 7.91
N GLN A 31 -5.64 6.31 8.78
CA GLN A 31 -4.35 6.99 8.70
C GLN A 31 -3.18 6.01 8.85
N LYS A 32 -3.22 5.09 9.82
CA LYS A 32 -2.18 4.06 9.99
C LYS A 32 -2.06 3.16 8.76
N LEU A 33 -3.19 2.75 8.18
CA LEU A 33 -3.20 1.92 6.98
C LEU A 33 -2.62 2.67 5.75
N LEU A 34 -2.88 3.98 5.65
CA LEU A 34 -2.30 4.82 4.60
C LEU A 34 -0.79 4.99 4.76
N ASP A 35 -0.30 5.22 5.99
CA ASP A 35 1.13 5.32 6.27
C ASP A 35 1.85 4.01 5.92
N GLU A 36 1.27 2.85 6.30
CA GLU A 36 1.82 1.54 5.94
C GLU A 36 1.79 1.31 4.41
N LEU A 37 0.75 1.79 3.72
CA LEU A 37 0.63 1.69 2.27
C LEU A 37 1.73 2.48 1.56
N MET A 38 2.01 3.71 2.01
CA MET A 38 3.05 4.56 1.44
C MET A 38 4.44 3.95 1.60
N GLU A 39 4.75 3.41 2.79
CA GLU A 39 6.03 2.78 3.08
C GLU A 39 6.25 1.54 2.19
N ASN A 40 5.27 0.64 2.13
CA ASN A 40 5.35 -0.55 1.28
C ASN A 40 5.46 -0.20 -0.22
N HIS A 41 4.75 0.85 -0.66
CA HIS A 41 4.84 1.34 -2.03
C HIS A 41 6.21 1.94 -2.33
N HIS A 42 6.79 2.69 -1.39
CA HIS A 42 8.13 3.25 -1.52
C HIS A 42 9.19 2.15 -1.63
N GLN A 43 9.13 1.14 -0.75
CA GLN A 43 10.03 0.00 -0.79
C GLN A 43 9.92 -0.78 -2.10
N TYR A 44 8.70 -0.98 -2.60
CA TYR A 44 8.48 -1.61 -3.91
C TYR A 44 9.06 -0.77 -5.06
N LYS A 45 8.89 0.56 -5.02
CA LYS A 45 9.48 1.47 -6.02
C LYS A 45 11.02 1.40 -6.01
N GLN A 46 11.64 1.42 -4.82
CA GLN A 46 13.10 1.28 -4.70
C GLN A 46 13.58 -0.07 -5.25
N PHE A 47 12.86 -1.15 -4.95
CA PHE A 47 13.15 -2.45 -5.52
C PHE A 47 13.03 -2.43 -7.06
N ALA A 48 11.94 -1.90 -7.60
CA ALA A 48 11.70 -1.86 -9.05
C ALA A 48 12.79 -1.05 -9.79
N LEU A 49 13.25 0.06 -9.20
CA LEU A 49 14.36 0.85 -9.74
C LEU A 49 15.69 0.07 -9.71
N LYS A 50 16.00 -0.63 -8.62
CA LYS A 50 17.22 -1.45 -8.52
C LYS A 50 17.25 -2.59 -9.53
N GLU A 51 16.12 -3.26 -9.72
CA GLU A 51 16.00 -4.40 -10.63
C GLU A 51 15.75 -3.98 -12.09
N ASN A 52 15.74 -2.67 -12.39
CA ASN A 52 15.44 -2.13 -13.71
C ASN A 52 14.08 -2.63 -14.27
N LEU A 53 13.13 -2.92 -13.37
CA LEU A 53 11.79 -3.34 -13.71
C LEU A 53 11.03 -2.13 -14.23
N SER A 54 10.87 -2.07 -15.55
CA SER A 54 10.12 -1.06 -16.30
C SER A 54 8.61 -1.12 -15.96
N LEU A 55 8.23 -0.69 -14.75
CA LEU A 55 6.84 -0.40 -14.38
C LEU A 55 6.55 1.11 -14.32
N TYR A 56 7.60 1.93 -14.35
CA TYR A 56 7.54 3.40 -14.38
C TYR A 56 8.37 3.89 -15.57
N LYS A 57 7.81 3.76 -16.78
CA LYS A 57 8.21 4.57 -17.94
C LYS A 57 7.14 5.61 -18.19
#